data_AF-A0A556U9X3-F1
#
_entry.id   AF-A0A556U9X3-F1
#
_cell.length_a   1.000
_cell.length_b   1.000
_cell.length_c   1.000
_cell.angle_alpha   90.00
_cell.angle_beta   90.00
_cell.angle_gamma   90.00
#
_symmetry.space_group_name_H-M   'P 1'
#
loop_
_entity.id
_entity.type
_entity.pdbx_description
1 polymer ?
#
loop_
_entity_poly.entity_id
_entity_poly.type
_entity_poly.pdbx_seq_one_letter_code
_entity_poly.pdbx_strand_id
1 'polypeptide(L)'
;MFSFVFWVLLIWFVVNVIWMWFVLNKQIYQRTFAWINVACIIIGFWVFYGVSHDANTLANCFIWLNWINVVLACVQFYFGYRKISSSN
;
A
#
# COMPACT_ATOMS: atom_id res chain seq x y z
N MET A 1 10.29 -18.23 -1.32
CA MET A 1 9.42 -17.55 -0.33
C MET A 1 9.38 -16.04 -0.58
N PHE A 2 10.54 -15.35 -0.60
CA PHE A 2 10.65 -13.92 -0.91
C PHE A 2 10.00 -13.48 -2.23
N SER A 3 10.35 -14.16 -3.35
CA SER A 3 9.78 -13.84 -4.68
C SER A 3 8.26 -14.03 -4.75
N PHE A 4 7.71 -15.06 -4.09
CA PHE A 4 6.25 -15.27 -4.03
C PHE A 4 5.55 -14.12 -3.30
N VAL A 5 6.06 -13.71 -2.13
CA VAL A 5 5.49 -12.60 -1.37
C VAL A 5 5.62 -11.28 -2.12
N PHE A 6 6.73 -11.05 -2.84
CA PHE A 6 6.90 -9.91 -3.72
C PHE A 6 5.76 -9.81 -4.74
N TRP A 7 5.48 -10.88 -5.47
CA TRP A 7 4.43 -10.88 -6.48
C TRP A 7 3.04 -10.68 -5.89
N VAL A 8 2.76 -11.27 -4.72
CA VAL A 8 1.49 -11.05 -4.01
C VAL A 8 1.32 -9.59 -3.61
N LEU A 9 2.34 -8.97 -3.01
CA LEU A 9 2.30 -7.56 -2.60
C LEU A 9 2.26 -6.61 -3.80
N LEU A 10 2.94 -6.95 -4.91
CA LEU A 10 2.89 -6.19 -6.15
C LEU A 10 1.47 -6.19 -6.74
N ILE A 11 0.85 -7.37 -6.86
CA ILE A 11 -0.51 -7.50 -7.38
C ILE A 11 -1.49 -6.76 -6.47
N TRP A 12 -1.33 -6.90 -5.14
CA TRP A 12 -2.13 -6.15 -4.17
C TRP A 12 -2.01 -4.64 -4.37
N PHE A 13 -0.79 -4.13 -4.54
CA PHE A 13 -0.55 -2.71 -4.78
C PHE A 13 -1.26 -2.23 -6.05
N VAL A 14 -1.14 -2.95 -7.17
CA VAL A 14 -1.80 -2.58 -8.43
C VAL A 14 -3.31 -2.54 -8.27
N VAL A 15 -3.91 -3.55 -7.65
CA VAL A 15 -5.36 -3.60 -7.38
C VAL A 15 -5.78 -2.43 -6.48
N ASN A 16 -5.02 -2.15 -5.42
CA ASN A 16 -5.33 -1.08 -4.48
C ASN A 16 -5.26 0.31 -5.14
N VAL A 17 -4.25 0.56 -5.98
CA VAL A 17 -4.13 1.81 -6.75
C VAL A 17 -5.34 1.97 -7.67
N ILE A 18 -5.65 0.97 -8.48
CA ILE A 18 -6.80 1.02 -9.42
C ILE A 18 -8.08 1.29 -8.63
N TRP A 19 -8.31 0.56 -7.53
CA TRP A 19 -9.50 0.71 -6.70
C TRP A 19 -9.62 2.11 -6.07
N MET A 20 -8.50 2.70 -5.66
CA MET A 20 -8.46 4.07 -5.12
C MET A 20 -9.04 5.08 -6.11
N TRP A 21 -8.73 4.93 -7.40
CA TRP A 21 -9.24 5.80 -8.46
C TRP A 21 -10.75 5.62 -8.71
N PHE A 22 -11.28 4.41 -8.57
CA PHE A 22 -12.71 4.13 -8.78
C PHE A 22 -13.61 4.55 -7.60
N VAL A 23 -13.12 4.46 -6.36
CA VAL A 23 -13.92 4.70 -5.14
C VAL A 23 -13.50 5.99 -4.41
N LEU A 24 -12.99 6.97 -5.15
CA LEU A 24 -12.49 8.25 -4.59
C LEU A 24 -13.57 9.03 -3.84
N ASN A 25 -14.84 8.91 -4.26
CA ASN A 25 -15.96 9.64 -3.68
C ASN A 25 -16.52 9.04 -2.37
N LYS A 26 -16.07 7.86 -1.92
CA LYS A 26 -16.56 7.26 -0.67
C LYS A 26 -15.47 7.18 0.40
N GLN A 27 -15.46 8.18 1.28
CA GLN A 27 -14.47 8.37 2.35
C GLN A 27 -14.32 7.18 3.29
N ILE A 28 -15.42 6.52 3.65
CA ILE A 28 -15.41 5.34 4.53
C ILE A 28 -14.58 4.20 3.91
N TYR A 29 -14.74 3.94 2.62
CA TYR A 29 -13.99 2.89 1.93
C TYR A 29 -12.52 3.26 1.82
N GLN A 30 -12.20 4.52 1.48
CA GLN A 30 -10.82 5.01 1.45
C GLN A 30 -10.11 4.85 2.81
N ARG A 31 -10.81 5.13 3.92
CA ARG A 31 -10.27 4.95 5.27
C ARG A 31 -9.97 3.48 5.58
N THR A 32 -10.89 2.58 5.28
CA THR A 32 -10.68 1.13 5.52
C THR A 32 -9.56 0.59 4.64
N PHE A 33 -9.54 0.93 3.35
CA PHE A 33 -8.48 0.52 2.44
C PHE A 33 -7.11 1.06 2.85
N ALA A 34 -7.02 2.30 3.34
CA ALA A 34 -5.78 2.87 3.84
C ALA A 34 -5.19 2.02 4.98
N TRP A 35 -6.02 1.57 5.93
CA TRP A 35 -5.59 0.68 7.01
C TRP A 35 -5.17 -0.71 6.53
N ILE A 36 -5.88 -1.29 5.56
CA ILE A 36 -5.46 -2.55 4.94
C ILE A 36 -4.10 -2.37 4.26
N ASN A 37 -3.89 -1.24 3.57
CA ASN A 37 -2.61 -0.94 2.93
C ASN A 37 -1.47 -0.81 3.96
N VAL A 38 -1.73 -0.19 5.11
CA VAL A 38 -0.79 -0.15 6.24
C VAL A 38 -0.44 -1.56 6.73
N ALA A 39 -1.40 -2.47 6.85
CA ALA A 39 -1.12 -3.85 7.22
C ALA A 39 -0.21 -4.54 6.18
N CYS A 40 -0.47 -4.36 4.88
CA CYS A 40 0.38 -4.88 3.82
C CYS A 40 1.80 -4.31 3.86
N ILE A 41 1.97 -3.02 4.16
CA ILE A 41 3.28 -2.38 4.35
C ILE A 41 4.05 -3.05 5.51
N ILE A 42 3.39 -3.25 6.65
CA ILE A 42 4.02 -3.88 7.82
C ILE A 42 4.47 -5.30 7.48
N ILE A 43 3.63 -6.08 6.79
CA ILE A 43 3.98 -7.42 6.31
C ILE A 43 5.13 -7.36 5.30
N GLY A 44 5.12 -6.38 4.40
CA GLY A 44 6.19 -6.16 3.43
C GLY A 44 7.53 -5.92 4.11
N PHE A 45 7.62 -4.95 5.02
CA PHE A 45 8.84 -4.69 5.77
C PHE A 45 9.26 -5.88 6.64
N TRP A 46 8.31 -6.57 7.27
CA TRP A 46 8.60 -7.78 8.03
C TRP A 46 9.22 -8.87 7.16
N VAL A 47 8.71 -9.11 5.96
CA VAL A 47 9.24 -10.13 5.05
C VAL A 47 10.61 -9.72 4.50
N PHE A 48 10.84 -8.44 4.28
CA PHE A 48 12.15 -7.94 3.89
C PHE A 48 13.19 -8.19 5.00
N TYR A 49 12.94 -7.75 6.23
CA TYR A 49 13.94 -7.85 7.31
C TYR A 49 13.97 -9.20 8.04
N GLY A 50 12.86 -9.94 8.03
CA GLY A 50 12.69 -11.19 8.77
C GLY A 50 13.01 -12.47 8.00
N VAL A 51 13.23 -12.39 6.68
CA VAL A 51 13.56 -13.55 5.84
C VAL A 51 14.91 -13.33 5.18
N SER A 52 15.81 -14.32 5.29
CA SER A 52 17.09 -14.31 4.58
C SER A 52 16.84 -14.28 3.07
N HIS A 53 17.37 -13.27 2.40
CA HIS A 53 17.28 -13.10 0.96
C HIS A 53 18.60 -12.51 0.44
N ASP A 54 19.01 -12.93 -0.76
CA ASP A 54 20.21 -12.39 -1.39
C ASP A 54 20.01 -10.92 -1.78
N ALA A 55 21.07 -10.12 -1.66
CA ALA A 55 21.11 -8.72 -2.06
C ALA A 55 21.14 -8.59 -3.60
N ASN A 56 20.01 -8.92 -4.23
CA ASN A 56 19.81 -8.89 -5.67
C ASN A 56 18.92 -7.70 -6.07
N THR A 57 18.87 -7.38 -7.36
CA THR A 57 18.04 -6.29 -7.92
C THR A 57 16.56 -6.40 -7.50
N LEU A 58 16.04 -7.61 -7.32
CA LEU A 58 14.69 -7.86 -6.81
C LEU A 58 14.47 -7.34 -5.38
N ALA A 59 15.47 -7.45 -4.51
CA ALA A 59 15.39 -6.97 -3.13
C ALA A 59 15.30 -5.44 -3.10
N ASN A 60 16.08 -4.77 -3.94
CA ASN A 60 15.97 -3.32 -4.13
C ASN A 60 14.58 -2.93 -4.66
N CYS A 61 14.05 -3.62 -5.68
CA CYS A 61 12.70 -3.36 -6.18
C CYS A 61 11.63 -3.59 -5.10
N PHE A 62 11.80 -4.59 -4.24
CA PHE A 62 10.89 -4.89 -3.13
C PHE A 62 10.85 -3.74 -2.11
N ILE A 63 12.00 -3.22 -1.68
CA ILE A 63 12.03 -2.08 -0.74
C ILE A 63 11.43 -0.82 -1.37
N TRP A 64 11.70 -0.55 -2.65
CA TRP A 64 11.10 0.58 -3.38
C TRP A 64 9.57 0.48 -3.43
N LEU A 65 9.02 -0.70 -3.73
CA LEU A 65 7.57 -0.91 -3.73
C LEU A 65 6.95 -0.74 -2.33
N ASN A 66 7.62 -1.19 -1.27
CA ASN A 66 7.13 -0.96 0.08
C ASN A 66 7.06 0.53 0.40
N TRP A 67 8.08 1.30 0.05
CA TRP A 67 8.07 2.76 0.23
C TRP A 67 6.97 3.44 -0.59
N ILE A 68 6.74 3.02 -1.84
CA ILE A 68 5.64 3.53 -2.66
C ILE A 68 4.28 3.20 -2.02
N ASN A 69 4.13 2.00 -1.44
CA ASN A 69 2.94 1.65 -0.67
C ASN A 69 2.73 2.60 0.51
N VAL A 70 3.78 2.98 1.24
CA VAL A 70 3.70 3.98 2.33
C VAL A 70 3.12 5.29 1.81
N VAL A 71 3.68 5.82 0.72
CA VAL A 71 3.19 7.06 0.11
C VAL A 71 1.72 6.93 -0.30
N LEU A 72 1.34 5.81 -0.91
CA LEU A 72 -0.05 5.55 -1.28
C LEU A 72 -0.98 5.52 -0.07
N ALA A 73 -0.58 4.85 1.01
CA ALA A 73 -1.35 4.83 2.25
C ALA A 73 -1.54 6.25 2.81
N CYS A 74 -0.49 7.09 2.84
CA CYS A 74 -0.60 8.49 3.24
C CYS A 74 -1.61 9.26 2.37
N VAL A 75 -1.59 9.05 1.05
CA VAL A 75 -2.56 9.67 0.12
C VAL A 75 -3.99 9.17 0.39
N GLN A 76 -4.19 7.87 0.60
CA GLN A 76 -5.49 7.29 0.94
C GLN A 76 -6.02 7.81 2.29
N PHE A 77 -5.14 7.98 3.28
CA PHE A 77 -5.48 8.64 4.55
C PHE A 77 -5.88 10.10 4.31
N TYR A 78 -5.15 10.85 3.49
CA TYR A 78 -5.50 12.22 3.17
C TYR A 78 -6.90 12.30 2.51
N PHE A 79 -7.17 11.52 1.47
CA PHE A 79 -8.49 11.52 0.82
C PHE A 79 -9.61 10.94 1.69
N GLY A 80 -9.30 9.98 2.56
CA GLY A 80 -10.25 9.37 3.50
C GLY A 80 -10.66 10.29 4.65
N TYR A 81 -9.77 11.17 5.11
CA TYR A 81 -10.01 12.06 6.26
C TYR A 81 -10.15 13.53 5.89
N ARG A 82 -9.96 13.92 4.62
CA ARG A 82 -10.19 15.30 4.20
C ARG A 82 -11.62 15.70 4.56
N LYS A 83 -11.78 16.80 5.29
CA LYS A 83 -13.11 17.38 5.48
C LYS A 83 -13.59 17.88 4.12
N ILE A 84 -14.65 17.27 3.59
CA ILE A 84 -15.42 17.92 2.53
C ILE A 84 -16.18 19.03 3.27
N SER A 85 -15.71 20.27 3.13
CA SER A 85 -16.47 21.42 3.59
C SER A 85 -17.79 21.39 2.83
N SER A 86 -18.86 20.94 3.49
CA SER A 86 -20.22 21.26 3.08
C SER A 86 -20.33 22.78 3.20
N SER A 87 -20.10 23.49 2.10
CA SER A 87 -20.67 24.82 1.95
C SER A 87 -22.17 24.60 1.98
N ASN A 88 -22.81 25.19 2.99
CA ASN A 88 -24.26 25.32 3.08
C ASN A 88 -24.82 25.94 1.79
#